data_AF-A0A1Y5RIC7-F1
#
_entry.id   AF-A0A1Y5RIC7-F1
#
_cell.length_a   1.000
_cell.length_b   1.000
_cell.length_c   1.000
_cell.angle_alpha   90.00
_cell.angle_beta   90.00
_cell.angle_gamma   90.00
#
_symmetry.space_group_name_H-M   'P 1'
#
loop_
_entity.id
_entity.type
_entity.pdbx_description
1 polymer ?
#
loop_
_entity_poly.entity_id
_entity_poly.type
_entity_poly.pdbx_seq_one_letter_code
_entity_poly.pdbx_strand_id
1 'polypeptide(L)'
;MSLFAKTFFTALLAMICASTVFFRFVEGWSWLDAYFFTIVTMSTVGYGDLVPQTPQGRIATTFLIIFGIGAFALGVQNLTRRVNHRLNIPSPEERLAQKLSKVGEEVEETLERARRRSDGS
;
A
#
# COMPACT_ATOMS: atom_id res chain seq x y z
N MET A 1 18.55 7.28 6.92
CA MET A 1 17.17 6.83 6.63
C MET A 1 16.97 6.27 5.20
N SER A 2 17.78 6.64 4.19
CA SER A 2 17.64 6.13 2.82
C SER A 2 18.21 4.71 2.59
N LEU A 3 19.19 4.28 3.39
CA LEU A 3 19.84 2.98 3.23
C LEU A 3 18.89 1.83 3.55
N PHE A 4 18.22 1.86 4.71
CA PHE A 4 17.27 0.83 5.13
C PHE A 4 16.16 0.59 4.09
N ALA A 5 15.59 1.67 3.57
CA ALA A 5 14.56 1.56 2.56
C ALA A 5 15.11 0.96 1.26
N LYS A 6 16.29 1.41 0.78
CA LYS A 6 16.92 0.82 -0.41
C LYS A 6 17.18 -0.68 -0.22
N THR A 7 17.76 -1.08 0.90
CA THR A 7 18.00 -2.49 1.25
C THR A 7 16.70 -3.29 1.23
N PHE A 8 15.62 -2.76 1.78
CA PHE A 8 14.31 -3.41 1.77
C PHE A 8 13.78 -3.61 0.35
N PHE A 9 13.81 -2.58 -0.51
CA PHE A 9 13.37 -2.71 -1.91
C PHE A 9 14.25 -3.66 -2.70
N THR A 10 15.56 -3.68 -2.45
CA THR A 10 16.49 -4.65 -3.06
C THR A 10 16.17 -6.08 -2.62
N ALA A 11 15.90 -6.32 -1.33
CA ALA A 11 15.52 -7.63 -0.82
C ALA A 11 14.17 -8.11 -1.38
N LEU A 12 13.18 -7.21 -1.48
CA LEU A 12 11.88 -7.51 -2.08
C LEU A 12 12.03 -7.90 -3.55
N LEU A 13 12.82 -7.16 -4.32
CA LEU A 13 13.11 -7.49 -5.72
C LEU A 13 13.83 -8.83 -5.85
N ALA A 14 14.83 -9.09 -5.01
CA ALA A 14 15.56 -10.35 -5.02
C ALA A 14 14.66 -11.54 -4.72
N MET A 15 13.73 -11.40 -3.76
CA MET A 15 12.74 -12.44 -3.43
C MET A 15 11.76 -12.70 -4.58
N ILE A 16 11.29 -11.65 -5.27
CA ILE A 16 10.43 -11.79 -6.46
C ILE A 16 11.19 -12.52 -7.57
N CYS A 17 12.42 -12.12 -7.86
CA CYS A 17 13.26 -12.77 -8.87
C CYS A 17 13.55 -14.24 -8.51
N ALA A 18 13.92 -14.52 -7.26
CA ALA A 18 14.20 -15.88 -6.80
C ALA A 18 12.96 -16.78 -6.91
N SER A 19 11.79 -16.28 -6.50
CA SER A 19 10.52 -17.02 -6.62
C SER A 19 10.15 -17.25 -8.08
N THR A 20 10.28 -16.23 -8.94
CA THR A 20 10.01 -16.33 -10.38
C THR A 20 10.88 -17.40 -11.04
N VAL A 21 12.19 -17.39 -10.75
CA VAL A 21 13.13 -18.41 -11.25
C VAL A 21 12.74 -19.79 -10.74
N PHE A 22 12.42 -19.92 -9.45
CA PHE A 22 12.01 -21.19 -8.86
C PHE A 22 10.76 -21.76 -9.54
N PHE A 23 9.67 -21.00 -9.62
CA PHE A 23 8.42 -21.47 -10.25
C PHE A 23 8.59 -21.75 -11.74
N ARG A 24 9.44 -21.00 -12.45
CA ARG A 24 9.80 -21.29 -13.84
C ARG A 24 10.35 -22.70 -14.01
N PHE A 25 11.29 -23.11 -13.16
CA PHE A 25 11.93 -24.43 -13.28
C PHE A 25 11.10 -25.57 -12.66
N VAL A 26 10.40 -25.29 -11.56
CA VAL A 26 9.67 -26.32 -10.80
C VAL A 26 8.29 -26.60 -11.41
N GLU A 27 7.55 -25.58 -11.81
CA GLU A 27 6.21 -25.74 -12.41
C GLU A 27 6.24 -25.74 -13.94
N GLY A 28 7.38 -25.38 -14.56
CA GLY A 28 7.53 -25.32 -16.01
C GLY A 28 6.78 -24.16 -16.68
N TRP A 29 6.20 -23.25 -15.91
CA TRP A 29 5.47 -22.07 -16.38
C TRP A 29 6.34 -21.12 -17.21
N SER A 30 5.75 -20.25 -18.03
CA SER A 30 6.55 -19.22 -18.70
C SER A 30 7.17 -18.25 -17.68
N TRP A 31 8.19 -17.49 -18.09
CA TRP A 31 8.79 -16.46 -17.22
C TRP A 31 7.76 -15.44 -16.73
N LEU A 32 6.83 -15.06 -17.61
CA LEU A 32 5.78 -14.11 -17.30
C LEU A 32 4.77 -14.71 -16.32
N ASP A 33 4.35 -15.96 -16.54
CA ASP A 33 3.40 -16.65 -15.66
C ASP A 33 3.97 -16.86 -14.25
N ALA A 34 5.24 -17.26 -14.15
CA ALA A 34 5.91 -17.43 -12.86
C ALA A 34 6.07 -16.10 -12.10
N TYR A 35 6.39 -15.02 -12.81
CA TYR A 35 6.45 -13.67 -12.24
C TYR A 35 5.05 -13.20 -11.81
N PHE A 36 4.06 -13.38 -12.67
CA PHE A 36 2.68 -13.01 -12.44
C PHE A 36 2.12 -13.72 -11.20
N PHE A 37 2.28 -15.05 -11.12
CA PHE A 37 1.92 -15.84 -9.96
C PHE A 37 2.56 -15.31 -8.68
N THR A 38 3.86 -14.98 -8.71
CA THR A 38 4.59 -14.45 -7.56
C THR A 38 3.97 -13.15 -7.05
N ILE A 39 3.73 -12.18 -7.93
CA ILE A 39 3.14 -10.88 -7.58
C ILE A 39 1.69 -11.03 -7.09
N VAL A 40 0.87 -11.80 -7.80
CA VAL A 40 -0.55 -12.01 -7.47
C VAL A 40 -0.71 -12.71 -6.13
N THR A 41 0.16 -13.68 -5.83
CA THR A 41 0.18 -14.37 -4.53
C THR A 41 0.62 -13.43 -3.41
N MET A 42 1.72 -12.68 -3.58
CA MET A 42 2.23 -11.76 -2.56
C MET A 42 1.30 -10.58 -2.28
N SER A 43 0.61 -10.09 -3.31
CA SER A 43 -0.38 -9.01 -3.20
C SER A 43 -1.74 -9.48 -2.67
N THR A 44 -1.89 -10.77 -2.37
CA THR A 44 -3.14 -11.40 -1.91
C THR A 44 -4.31 -11.29 -2.89
N VAL A 45 -4.04 -10.96 -4.16
CA VAL A 45 -5.07 -10.88 -5.21
C VAL A 45 -5.59 -12.28 -5.56
N GLY A 46 -4.69 -13.24 -5.75
CA GLY A 46 -5.02 -14.67 -5.82
C GLY A 46 -6.08 -15.06 -6.87
N TYR A 47 -5.89 -14.68 -8.14
CA TYR A 47 -6.87 -15.00 -9.21
C TYR A 47 -7.17 -16.50 -9.37
N GLY A 48 -6.22 -17.38 -9.01
CA GLY A 48 -6.41 -18.84 -9.04
C GLY A 48 -6.30 -19.47 -10.44
N ASP A 49 -5.92 -18.68 -11.44
CA ASP A 49 -5.59 -19.10 -12.80
C ASP A 49 -4.29 -19.91 -12.87
N LEU A 50 -3.32 -19.56 -12.02
CA LEU A 50 -2.07 -20.31 -11.82
C LEU A 50 -2.01 -20.84 -10.39
N VAL A 51 -1.89 -22.16 -10.26
CA VAL A 51 -1.77 -22.86 -8.97
C VAL A 51 -0.69 -23.94 -9.09
N PRO A 52 0.28 -24.00 -8.16
CA PRO A 52 1.35 -24.99 -8.22
C PRO A 52 0.80 -26.42 -8.11
N GLN A 53 1.20 -27.26 -9.07
CA GLN A 53 0.81 -28.66 -9.13
C GLN A 53 1.86 -29.56 -8.51
N THR A 54 3.11 -29.12 -8.44
CA THR A 54 4.19 -29.92 -7.84
C THR A 54 4.19 -29.81 -6.30
N PRO A 55 4.59 -30.88 -5.58
CA PRO A 55 4.76 -30.81 -4.14
C PRO A 55 5.73 -29.70 -3.70
N GLN A 56 6.81 -29.50 -4.45
CA GLN A 56 7.82 -28.48 -4.19
C GLN A 56 7.25 -27.07 -4.38
N GLY A 57 6.47 -26.85 -5.45
CA GLY A 57 5.79 -25.60 -5.73
C GLY A 57 4.81 -25.23 -4.62
N ARG A 58 4.01 -26.18 -4.14
CA ARG A 58 3.06 -25.96 -3.04
C ARG A 58 3.77 -25.54 -1.75
N ILE A 59 4.85 -26.22 -1.38
CA ILE A 59 5.66 -25.88 -0.19
C ILE A 59 6.27 -24.48 -0.35
N ALA A 60 6.85 -24.19 -1.52
CA ALA A 60 7.43 -22.88 -1.81
C ALA A 60 6.38 -21.76 -1.75
N THR A 61 5.16 -22.01 -2.26
CA THR A 61 4.04 -21.06 -2.16
C THR A 61 3.66 -20.79 -0.71
N THR A 62 3.67 -21.79 0.17
CA THR A 62 3.44 -21.57 1.61
C THR A 62 4.47 -20.61 2.20
N PHE A 63 5.76 -20.80 1.90
CA PHE A 63 6.81 -19.88 2.34
C PHE A 63 6.67 -18.49 1.73
N LEU A 64 6.35 -18.40 0.43
CA LEU A 64 6.07 -17.15 -0.26
C LEU A 64 4.93 -16.38 0.39
N ILE A 65 3.88 -17.05 0.84
CA ILE A 65 2.75 -16.42 1.54
C ILE A 65 3.20 -15.87 2.90
N ILE A 66 3.87 -16.69 3.71
CA ILE A 66 4.29 -16.33 5.08
C ILE A 66 5.24 -15.11 5.06
N PHE A 67 6.25 -15.12 4.18
CA PHE A 67 7.26 -14.06 4.15
C PHE A 67 6.93 -12.94 3.16
N GLY A 68 6.30 -13.29 2.04
CA GLY A 68 6.07 -12.38 0.92
C GLY A 68 4.94 -11.38 1.18
N ILE A 69 3.85 -11.77 1.85
CA ILE A 69 2.74 -10.86 2.13
C ILE A 69 3.21 -9.73 3.06
N GLY A 70 3.91 -10.06 4.15
CA GLY A 70 4.43 -9.06 5.09
C GLY A 70 5.42 -8.10 4.41
N ALA A 71 6.34 -8.64 3.61
CA ALA A 71 7.28 -7.83 2.84
C ALA A 71 6.56 -6.94 1.81
N PHE A 72 5.54 -7.46 1.12
CA PHE A 72 4.76 -6.69 0.16
C PHE A 72 3.98 -5.55 0.83
N ALA A 73 3.29 -5.83 1.95
CA ALA A 73 2.53 -4.84 2.71
C ALA A 73 3.43 -3.69 3.22
N LEU A 74 4.59 -4.02 3.79
CA LEU A 74 5.57 -3.01 4.21
C LEU A 74 6.15 -2.24 3.01
N GLY A 75 6.30 -2.90 1.86
CA GLY A 75 6.69 -2.26 0.60
C GLY A 75 5.68 -1.20 0.15
N VAL A 76 4.40 -1.56 0.14
CA VAL A 76 3.29 -0.63 -0.17
C VAL A 76 3.26 0.51 0.83
N GLN A 77 3.36 0.24 2.13
CA GLN A 77 3.35 1.29 3.15
C GLN A 77 4.51 2.29 2.98
N ASN A 78 5.71 1.79 2.68
CA ASN A 78 6.86 2.64 2.40
C ASN A 78 6.67 3.46 1.11
N LEU A 79 6.03 2.88 0.08
CA LEU A 79 5.67 3.59 -1.14
C LEU A 79 4.64 4.69 -0.83
N THR A 80 3.58 4.37 -0.09
CA THR A 80 2.55 5.33 0.34
C THR A 80 3.17 6.49 1.09
N ARG A 81 4.07 6.25 2.05
CA ARG A 81 4.78 7.32 2.77
C ARG A 81 5.56 8.25 1.83
N ARG A 82 6.21 7.69 0.80
CA ARG A 82 6.93 8.49 -0.20
C ARG A 82 5.98 9.31 -1.06
N VAL A 83 4.89 8.72 -1.54
CA VAL A 83 3.89 9.45 -2.34
C VAL A 83 3.23 10.55 -1.50
N ASN A 84 2.86 10.24 -0.26
CA ASN A 84 2.24 11.19 0.67
C ASN A 84 3.13 12.42 0.90
N HIS A 85 4.44 12.20 1.11
CA HIS A 85 5.41 13.27 1.27
C HIS A 85 5.62 14.08 -0.02
N ARG A 86 5.48 13.47 -1.20
CA ARG A 86 5.64 14.17 -2.49
C ARG A 86 4.43 15.02 -2.84
N LEU A 87 3.25 14.59 -2.44
CA LEU A 87 1.99 15.27 -2.73
C LEU A 87 1.51 16.17 -1.58
N ASN A 88 2.27 16.24 -0.48
CA ASN A 88 1.92 16.97 0.74
C ASN A 88 0.46 16.74 1.15
N ILE A 89 0.01 15.49 1.10
CA ILE A 89 -1.38 15.16 1.42
C ILE A 89 -1.53 15.35 2.93
N PRO A 90 -2.43 16.23 3.39
CA PRO A 90 -2.59 16.51 4.80
C PRO A 90 -3.04 15.24 5.52
N SER A 91 -2.39 14.98 6.65
CA SER A 91 -2.71 13.91 7.56
C SER A 91 -4.17 14.03 8.06
N PRO A 92 -4.78 12.94 8.54
CA PRO A 92 -6.17 12.97 9.03
C PRO A 92 -6.42 14.03 10.12
N GLU A 93 -5.43 14.28 10.98
CA GLU A 93 -5.45 15.30 12.02
C GLU A 93 -5.43 16.73 11.43
N GLU A 94 -4.57 17.00 10.45
CA GLU A 94 -4.54 18.29 9.75
C GLU A 94 -5.84 18.54 8.98
N ARG A 95 -6.42 17.49 8.38
CA ARG A 95 -7.73 17.55 7.71
C ARG A 95 -8.84 17.89 8.69
N LEU A 96 -8.82 17.31 9.90
CA LEU A 96 -9.80 17.59 10.94
C LEU A 96 -9.63 19.02 11.46
N ALA A 97 -8.39 19.44 11.74
CA ALA A 97 -8.08 20.80 12.17
C ALA A 97 -8.56 21.84 11.14
N GLN A 98 -8.32 21.62 9.86
CA GLN A 98 -8.84 22.48 8.78
C GLN A 98 -10.36 22.51 8.71
N LYS A 99 -11.04 21.38 8.97
CA LYS A 99 -12.50 21.34 8.99
C LYS A 99 -13.03 22.11 10.20
N LEU A 100 -12.44 21.91 11.37
CA LEU A 100 -12.85 22.59 12.61
C LEU A 100 -12.63 24.10 12.52
N SER A 101 -11.51 24.55 11.94
CA SER A 101 -11.27 25.98 11.75
C SER A 101 -12.30 26.60 10.80
N LYS A 102 -12.60 25.93 9.67
CA LYS A 102 -13.64 26.38 8.74
C LYS A 102 -15.03 26.43 9.37
N VAL A 103 -15.38 25.41 10.16
CA VAL A 103 -16.66 25.39 10.89
C VAL A 103 -16.71 26.51 11.93
N GLY A 104 -15.61 26.79 12.63
CA GLY A 104 -15.50 27.90 13.58
C GLY A 104 -15.74 29.26 12.92
N GLU A 105 -15.09 29.52 11.79
CA GLU A 105 -15.28 30.74 11.00
C GLU A 105 -16.74 30.89 10.51
N GLU A 106 -17.35 29.81 10.04
CA GLU A 106 -18.74 29.80 9.56
C GLU A 106 -19.75 30.10 10.68
N VAL A 107 -19.51 29.57 11.88
CA VAL A 107 -20.31 29.87 13.07
C VAL A 107 -20.15 31.32 13.48
N GLU A 108 -18.94 31.86 13.48
CA GLU A 108 -18.66 33.25 13.87
C GLU A 108 -19.31 34.25 12.90
N GLU A 109 -19.24 34.03 11.59
CA GLU A 109 -19.97 34.82 10.60
C GLU A 109 -21.49 34.79 10.84
N THR A 110 -22.04 33.63 11.20
CA THR A 110 -23.47 33.48 11.43
C THR A 110 -23.91 34.25 12.68
N LEU A 111 -23.09 34.23 13.74
CA LEU A 111 -23.31 35.00 14.95
C LEU A 111 -23.25 36.51 14.68
N GLU A 112 -22.27 36.98 13.90
CA GLU A 112 -22.19 38.39 13.51
C GLU A 112 -23.40 38.84 12.69
N ARG A 113 -23.87 38.01 11.75
CA ARG A 113 -25.09 38.28 10.97
C ARG A 113 -26.33 38.37 11.85
N ALA A 114 -26.45 37.51 12.87
CA ALA A 114 -27.55 37.56 13.83
C ALA A 114 -27.47 38.84 14.68
N ARG A 115 -26.26 39.21 15.14
CA ARG A 115 -26.04 40.42 15.94
C ARG A 115 -26.36 41.70 15.17
N ARG A 116 -25.93 41.81 13.91
CA ARG A 116 -26.26 42.95 13.03
C ARG A 116 -27.76 43.09 12.75
N ARG A 117 -28.54 42.01 12.76
CA ARG A 117 -30.01 42.07 12.64
C ARG A 117 -30.69 42.53 13.93
N SER A 118 -30.09 42.22 15.08
CA SER A 118 -30.63 42.61 16.39
C SER A 118 -30.43 44.11 16.70
N ASP A 119 -29.33 44.71 16.25
CA ASP A 119 -29.03 46.13 16.50
C ASP A 119 -29.73 47.10 15.52
N GLY A 120 -30.34 46.57 14.44
CA GLY A 120 -31.04 47.35 13.41
C GLY A 120 -32.57 47.38 13.52
N SER A 121 -33.12 46.85 14.62
CA SER A 121 -34.55 46.78 14.97
C SER A 121 -34.81 47.54 16.27
#